data_AF-A0A971KHV8-F1
#
_entry.id   AF-A0A971KHV8-F1
#
_cell.length_a   1.000
_cell.length_b   1.000
_cell.length_c   1.000
_cell.angle_alpha   90.00
_cell.angle_beta   90.00
_cell.angle_gamma   90.00
#
_symmetry.space_group_name_H-M   'P 1'
#
loop_
_entity.id
_entity.type
_entity.pdbx_description
1 polymer ?
#
loop_
_entity_poly.entity_id
_entity_poly.type
_entity_poly.pdbx_seq_one_letter_code
_entity_poly.pdbx_strand_id
1 'polypeptide(L)' 'MKSFRKELFFTTSQRREYINITAAIEQCVIESGIREGLVLVNAMHITASVFINDDESGLHH' A
#
# COMPACT_ATOMS: atom_id res chain seq x y z
N MET A 1 8.81 -18.71 12.93
CA MET A 1 7.88 -17.78 12.27
C MET A 1 8.71 -16.74 11.55
N LYS A 2 8.52 -16.54 10.24
CA LYS A 2 9.18 -15.45 9.50
C LYS A 2 8.33 -14.20 9.60
N SER A 3 8.96 -13.03 9.68
CA SER A 3 8.28 -11.73 9.56
C SER A 3 9.08 -10.85 8.62
N PHE A 4 8.37 -9.93 7.97
CA PHE A 4 8.93 -8.93 7.07
C PHE A 4 8.27 -7.59 7.38
N ARG A 5 9.05 -6.51 7.31
CA ARG A 5 8.57 -5.15 7.55
C ARG A 5 9.25 -4.19 6.58
N LYS A 6 8.44 -3.34 5.93
CA LYS A 6 8.91 -2.27 5.05
C LYS A 6 8.00 -1.06 5.22
N GLU A 7 8.59 0.12 5.25
CA GLU A 7 7.88 1.40 5.26
C GLU A 7 7.90 1.97 3.83
N LEU A 8 6.75 2.45 3.37
CA LEU A 8 6.63 3.18 2.11
C LEU A 8 6.41 4.65 2.44
N PHE A 9 7.27 5.52 1.92
CA PHE A 9 7.21 6.96 2.12
C PHE A 9 6.60 7.64 0.90
N PHE A 10 5.67 8.57 1.14
CA PHE A 10 4.97 9.31 0.09
C PHE A 10 5.06 10.80 0.37
N THR A 11 5.19 11.59 -0.69
CA THR A 11 5.03 13.05 -0.65
C THR A 11 3.99 13.40 -1.70
N THR A 12 2.81 13.83 -1.27
CA THR A 12 1.71 14.17 -2.17
C THR A 12 1.85 15.61 -2.65
N SER A 13 1.44 15.86 -3.89
CA SER A 13 1.45 17.21 -4.48
C SER A 13 0.17 17.99 -4.16
N GLN A 14 -0.91 17.26 -3.83
CA GLN A 14 -2.23 17.81 -3.52
C GLN A 14 -2.68 17.43 -2.11
N ARG A 15 -3.71 18.13 -1.62
CA ARG A 15 -4.34 17.83 -0.32
C ARG A 15 -5.01 16.45 -0.30
N ARG A 16 -5.54 15.99 -1.43
CA ARG A 16 -6.13 14.66 -1.63
C ARG A 16 -5.55 14.08 -2.90
N GLU A 17 -5.02 12.88 -2.81
CA GLU A 17 -4.37 12.19 -3.92
C GLU A 17 -4.56 10.68 -3.70
N TYR A 18 -4.92 9.96 -4.75
CA TYR A 18 -4.98 8.50 -4.75
C TYR A 18 -3.68 7.98 -5.37
N ILE A 19 -2.97 7.10 -4.66
CA ILE A 19 -1.71 6.51 -5.11
C ILE A 19 -1.91 5.00 -5.14
N ASN A 20 -1.83 4.40 -6.34
CA ASN A 20 -1.83 2.95 -6.46
C ASN A 20 -0.49 2.37 -6.00
N ILE A 21 -0.52 1.58 -4.92
CA ILE A 21 0.66 0.98 -4.30
C ILE A 21 0.78 -0.53 -4.56
N THR A 22 -0.07 -1.12 -5.41
CA THR A 22 -0.16 -2.58 -5.61
C THR A 22 1.20 -3.19 -5.98
N ALA A 23 1.90 -2.62 -6.96
CA ALA A 23 3.22 -3.10 -7.37
C ALA A 23 4.28 -3.01 -6.25
N ALA A 24 4.20 -1.97 -5.41
CA ALA A 24 5.11 -1.85 -4.27
C ALA A 24 4.84 -2.92 -3.20
N ILE A 25 3.58 -3.29 -2.98
CA ILE A 25 3.19 -4.36 -2.05
C ILE A 25 3.56 -5.74 -2.62
N GLU A 26 3.36 -5.99 -3.92
CA GLU A 26 3.82 -7.22 -4.58
C GLU A 26 5.33 -7.43 -4.40
N GLN A 27 6.12 -6.37 -4.60
CA GLN A 27 7.56 -6.41 -4.38
C GLN A 27 7.91 -6.70 -2.90
N CYS A 28 7.16 -6.17 -1.94
CA CYS A 28 7.31 -6.52 -0.52
C CYS A 28 7.05 -8.02 -0.27
N VAL A 29 6.02 -8.59 -0.90
CA VAL A 29 5.68 -10.02 -0.76
C VAL A 29 6.80 -10.88 -1.33
N ILE A 30 7.31 -10.56 -2.52
CA ILE A 30 8.43 -11.26 -3.15
C ILE A 30 9.69 -11.19 -2.27
N GLU A 31 10.06 -10.00 -1.79
CA GLU A 31 11.22 -9.78 -0.91
C GLU A 31 11.10 -10.54 0.42
N SER A 32 9.89 -10.69 0.96
CA SER A 32 9.66 -11.39 2.22
C SER A 32 10.04 -12.87 2.18
N GLY A 33 9.96 -13.50 1.00
CA GLY A 33 10.11 -14.94 0.83
C GLY A 33 9.11 -15.79 1.64
N ILE A 34 8.00 -15.20 2.10
CA ILE A 34 6.89 -15.88 2.77
C ILE A 34 5.97 -16.43 1.68
N ARG A 35 5.75 -17.74 1.68
CA ARG A 35 4.90 -18.41 0.68
C ARG A 35 3.42 -18.40 1.05
N GLU A 36 3.12 -18.60 2.33
CA GLU A 36 1.76 -18.67 2.88
C GLU A 36 1.72 -17.82 4.16
N GLY A 37 0.74 -16.93 4.28
CA GLY A 37 0.64 -16.03 5.44
C GLY A 37 -0.37 -14.91 5.24
N LEU A 38 -0.21 -13.86 6.05
CA LEU A 38 -1.03 -12.65 6.01
C LEU A 38 -0.14 -11.44 5.75
N VAL A 39 -0.68 -10.45 5.04
CA VAL A 39 -0.04 -9.15 4.80
C VAL A 39 -0.93 -8.07 5.40
N LEU A 40 -0.37 -7.27 6.30
CA LEU A 40 -1.02 -6.07 6.83
C LEU A 40 -0.44 -4.85 6.12
N VAL A 41 -1.31 -4.03 5.54
CA VAL A 41 -0.96 -2.74 4.94
C VAL A 41 -1.83 -1.67 5.58
N ASN A 42 -1.21 -0.71 6.26
CA ASN A 42 -1.92 0.38 6.92
C ASN A 42 -1.19 1.71 6.74
N ALA A 43 -1.96 2.81 6.74
CA ALA A 43 -1.39 4.13 6.89
C ALA A 43 -0.95 4.34 8.34
N MET A 44 0.23 4.94 8.53
CA MET A 44 0.71 5.33 9.88
C MET A 44 0.28 6.75 10.28
N HIS A 45 -0.39 7.47 9.37
CA HIS A 45 -0.95 8.80 9.61
C HIS A 45 -2.47 8.71 9.72
N ILE A 46 -3.04 9.42 10.71
CA ILE A 46 -4.49 9.41 11.02
C ILE A 46 -5.37 10.13 9.99
N THR A 47 -4.76 10.85 9.05
CA THR A 47 -5.44 11.59 7.97
C THR A 47 -5.20 10.97 6.60
N ALA A 48 -4.69 9.74 6.55
CA ALA A 48 -4.50 8.96 5.34
C ALA A 48 -5.20 7.60 5.50
N SER A 49 -5.38 6.87 4.41
CA SER A 49 -6.02 5.56 4.43
C SER A 49 -5.37 4.63 3.41
N VAL A 50 -5.37 3.33 3.73
CA VAL A 50 -5.10 2.27 2.78
C VAL A 50 -6.42 1.53 2.58
N PHE A 51 -6.84 1.39 1.33
CA PHE A 51 -8.06 0.70 0.97
C PHE A 51 -7.85 0.00 -0.38
N ILE A 52 -8.76 -0.91 -0.72
CA ILE A 52 -8.74 -1.64 -1.97
C ILE A 52 -10.01 -1.26 -2.74
N ASN A 53 -9.82 -0.77 -3.96
CA ASN A 53 -10.88 -0.51 -4.92
C ASN A 53 -10.28 -0.54 -6.34
N ASP A 54 -11.11 -0.42 -7.36
CA ASP A 54 -10.66 -0.34 -8.75
C ASP A 54 -9.88 0.96 -9.03
N ASP A 55 -8.85 0.85 -9.86
CA ASP A 55 -8.01 1.97 -10.31
C ASP A 55 -8.57 2.54 -11.61
N GLU A 56 -9.83 2.96 -11.55
CA GLU A 56 -10.57 3.51 -12.68
C GLU A 56 -10.72 5.03 -12.52
N SER A 57 -10.32 5.77 -13.55
CA SER A 57 -10.26 7.22 -13.55
C SER A 57 -11.56 7.93 -13.17
N GLY A 58 -12.72 7.39 -13.57
CA GLY A 58 -14.04 7.92 -13.26
C GLY A 58 -14.44 7.77 -11.79
N LEU A 59 -13.78 6.90 -11.02
CA LEU A 59 -13.98 6.75 -9.58
C LEU A 59 -13.08 7.66 -8.74
N HIS A 60 -12.12 8.37 -9.37
CA HIS A 60 -11.04 9.09 -8.68
C HIS A 60 -11.16 10.62 -8.77
N HIS A 61 -12.36 11.14 -9.07
CA HIS A 61 -12.68 12.57 -9.17
C HIS A 61 -13.17 13.20 -7.85
#